data_AF-A0A7S0BKW2-F1
#
_entry.id   AF-A0A7S0BKW2-F1
#
_cell.length_a   1.000
_cell.length_b   1.000
_cell.length_c   1.000
_cell.angle_alpha   90.00
_cell.angle_beta   90.00
_cell.angle_gamma   90.00
#
_symmetry.space_group_name_H-M   'P 1'
#
loop_
_entity.id
_entity.type
_entity.pdbx_description
1 polymer ?
#
loop_
_entity_poly.entity_id
_entity_poly.type
_entity_poly.pdbx_seq_one_letter_code
_entity_poly.pdbx_strand_id
1 'polypeptide(L)'
;ECLQVFVPLAHAMGVGKLMWDLEDISFRVLFPESYAAVEEWHSLMGSRCEATLESSARTLRGKLMLSGLLKEYTVGFDVSGRTKNLFSTFKKVLKGNKKREEVLDIVGMRVILNVKEEYRLHKEICRKACLEVHRVISEEWPQMEGRLKDYILNPKPNGYQ
;
A
#
# COMPACT_ATOMS: atom_id res chain seq x y z
N GLU A 1 -15.26 -10.79 19.75
CA GLU A 1 -14.67 -12.02 19.15
C GLU A 1 -13.86 -11.75 17.88
N CYS A 2 -14.47 -11.32 16.76
CA CYS A 2 -13.77 -11.21 15.48
C CYS A 2 -12.48 -10.37 15.50
N LEU A 3 -12.54 -9.13 15.99
CA LEU A 3 -11.35 -8.26 16.11
C LEU A 3 -10.27 -8.80 17.07
N GLN A 4 -10.66 -9.63 18.04
CA GLN A 4 -9.77 -10.11 19.11
C GLN A 4 -9.15 -11.47 18.79
N VAL A 5 -9.81 -12.30 17.99
CA VAL A 5 -9.41 -13.69 17.73
C VAL A 5 -9.09 -13.91 16.25
N PHE A 6 -10.06 -13.68 15.36
CA PHE A 6 -9.91 -13.99 13.94
C PHE A 6 -8.98 -13.03 13.21
N VAL A 7 -9.02 -11.74 13.53
CA VAL A 7 -8.12 -10.74 12.93
C VAL A 7 -6.65 -11.03 13.28
N PRO A 8 -6.26 -11.25 14.55
CA PRO A 8 -4.88 -11.64 14.88
C PRO A 8 -4.44 -12.95 14.23
N LEU A 9 -5.34 -13.93 14.11
CA LEU A 9 -5.05 -15.19 13.44
C LEU A 9 -4.75 -14.98 11.95
N ALA A 10 -5.59 -14.23 11.24
CA ALA A 10 -5.37 -13.89 9.83
C ALA A 10 -4.06 -13.10 9.63
N HIS A 11 -3.72 -12.20 10.57
CA HIS A 11 -2.45 -11.48 10.57
C HIS A 11 -1.25 -12.42 10.72
N ALA A 12 -1.32 -13.37 11.66
CA ALA A 12 -0.26 -14.33 11.91
C ALA A 12 -0.04 -15.29 10.73
N MET A 13 -1.11 -15.67 10.04
CA MET A 13 -1.05 -16.50 8.83
C MET A 13 -0.62 -15.74 7.57
N GLY A 14 -0.41 -14.42 7.65
CA GLY A 14 -0.04 -13.60 6.49
C GLY A 14 -1.17 -13.36 5.49
N VAL A 15 -2.42 -13.68 5.83
CA VAL A 15 -3.59 -13.55 4.93
C VAL A 15 -4.18 -12.14 5.06
N GLY A 16 -3.42 -11.16 4.58
CA GLY A 16 -3.73 -9.73 4.79
C GLY A 16 -5.09 -9.28 4.25
N LYS A 17 -5.54 -9.83 3.11
CA LYS A 17 -6.85 -9.47 2.53
C LYS A 17 -8.01 -9.88 3.46
N LEU A 18 -8.01 -11.14 3.90
CA LEU A 18 -9.03 -11.65 4.83
C LEU A 18 -9.01 -10.86 6.14
N MET A 19 -7.83 -10.55 6.66
CA MET A 19 -7.68 -9.71 7.85
C MET A 19 -8.38 -8.36 7.67
N TRP A 20 -8.13 -7.66 6.56
CA TRP A 20 -8.77 -6.35 6.29
C TRP A 20 -10.29 -6.46 6.16
N ASP A 21 -10.79 -7.49 5.48
CA ASP A 21 -12.23 -7.71 5.30
C ASP A 21 -12.91 -7.94 6.67
N LEU A 22 -12.32 -8.78 7.52
CA LEU A 22 -12.81 -9.03 8.88
C LEU A 22 -12.77 -7.78 9.76
N GLU A 23 -11.71 -6.98 9.63
CA GLU A 23 -11.55 -5.72 10.35
C GLU A 23 -12.65 -4.72 9.97
N ASP A 24 -12.89 -4.49 8.67
CA ASP A 24 -13.86 -3.49 8.22
C ASP A 24 -15.31 -3.90 8.52
N ILE A 25 -15.65 -5.19 8.36
CA ILE A 25 -16.98 -5.70 8.73
C ILE A 25 -17.21 -5.50 10.24
N SER A 26 -16.23 -5.88 11.06
CA SER A 26 -16.35 -5.72 12.51
C SER A 26 -16.41 -4.26 12.91
N PHE A 27 -15.64 -3.38 12.25
CA PHE A 27 -15.66 -1.94 12.51
C PHE A 27 -17.03 -1.33 12.23
N ARG A 28 -17.64 -1.69 11.08
CA ARG A 28 -18.97 -1.21 10.70
C ARG A 28 -20.04 -1.60 11.72
N VAL A 29 -19.98 -2.83 12.23
CA VAL A 29 -20.98 -3.35 13.19
C VAL A 29 -20.77 -2.76 14.60
N LEU A 30 -19.52 -2.71 15.07
CA LEU A 30 -19.22 -2.31 16.45
C LEU A 30 -19.22 -0.79 16.65
N PHE A 31 -18.87 -0.01 15.61
CA PHE A 31 -18.71 1.44 15.70
C PHE A 31 -19.29 2.15 14.46
N PRO A 32 -20.60 2.07 14.22
CA PRO A 32 -21.21 2.53 12.96
C PRO A 32 -21.01 4.02 12.67
N GLU A 33 -21.10 4.89 13.68
CA GLU A 33 -20.89 6.33 13.52
C GLU A 33 -19.44 6.67 13.18
N SER A 34 -18.48 6.01 13.85
CA SER A 34 -17.06 6.19 13.55
C SER A 34 -16.70 5.63 12.17
N TYR A 35 -17.31 4.50 11.79
CA TYR A 35 -17.16 3.93 10.46
C TYR A 35 -17.64 4.92 9.40
N ALA A 36 -18.85 5.46 9.53
CA ALA A 36 -19.41 6.42 8.59
C ALA A 36 -18.53 7.68 8.46
N ALA A 37 -18.03 8.22 9.57
CA ALA A 37 -17.15 9.38 9.56
C ALA A 37 -15.81 9.11 8.84
N VAL A 38 -15.22 7.92 9.01
CA VAL A 38 -13.98 7.55 8.31
C VAL A 38 -14.25 7.26 6.83
N GLU A 39 -15.39 6.65 6.50
CA GLU A 39 -15.81 6.39 5.12
C GLU A 39 -16.03 7.69 4.33
N GLU A 40 -16.76 8.65 4.91
CA GLU A 40 -16.95 9.98 4.32
C GLU A 40 -15.60 10.66 4.08
N TRP A 41 -14.70 10.60 5.07
CA TRP A 41 -13.37 11.17 4.94
C TRP A 41 -12.55 10.52 3.81
N HIS A 42 -12.59 9.19 3.67
CA HIS A 42 -11.92 8.51 2.56
C HIS A 42 -12.51 8.88 1.21
N SER A 43 -13.83 9.01 1.12
CA SER A 43 -14.51 9.43 -0.11
C SER A 43 -14.08 10.82 -0.54
N LEU A 44 -14.06 11.78 0.40
CA LEU A 44 -13.60 13.15 0.15
C LEU A 44 -12.12 13.18 -0.29
N MET A 45 -11.26 12.43 0.38
CA MET A 45 -9.83 12.36 0.03
C MET A 45 -9.61 11.66 -1.31
N GLY A 46 -10.36 10.60 -1.60
CA GLY A 46 -10.34 9.88 -2.86
C GLY A 46 -10.67 10.81 -4.02
N SER A 47 -11.81 11.51 -3.94
CA SER A 47 -12.23 12.48 -4.96
C SER A 47 -11.22 13.61 -5.16
N ARG A 48 -10.69 14.19 -4.06
CA ARG A 48 -9.67 15.25 -4.13
C ARG A 48 -8.37 14.80 -4.80
N CYS A 49 -7.98 13.55 -4.58
CA CYS A 49 -6.71 13.03 -5.07
C CYS A 49 -6.83 12.26 -6.38
N GLU A 50 -8.04 11.99 -6.89
CA GLU A 50 -8.28 11.12 -8.05
C GLU A 50 -7.50 11.57 -9.28
N ALA A 51 -7.68 12.83 -9.71
CA ALA A 51 -6.98 13.37 -10.88
C ALA A 51 -5.46 13.38 -10.70
N THR A 52 -4.97 13.71 -9.50
CA THR A 52 -3.54 13.69 -9.19
C THR A 52 -2.98 12.28 -9.24
N LEU A 53 -3.64 11.31 -8.61
CA LEU A 53 -3.24 9.91 -8.64
C LEU A 53 -3.22 9.37 -10.06
N GLU A 54 -4.25 9.65 -10.86
CA GLU A 54 -4.33 9.16 -12.23
C GLU A 54 -3.19 9.72 -13.08
N SER A 55 -2.95 11.03 -12.97
CA SER A 55 -1.83 11.71 -13.65
C SER A 55 -0.48 11.14 -13.21
N SER A 56 -0.22 11.05 -11.89
CA SER A 56 1.01 10.48 -11.33
C SER A 56 1.21 9.02 -11.73
N ALA A 57 0.16 8.20 -11.74
CA ALA A 57 0.21 6.82 -12.18
C ALA A 57 0.54 6.72 -13.68
N ARG A 58 -0.02 7.63 -14.50
CA ARG A 58 0.27 7.70 -15.94
C ARG A 58 1.74 8.08 -16.19
N THR A 59 2.25 9.08 -15.47
CA THR A 59 3.67 9.48 -15.51
C THR A 59 4.58 8.32 -15.09
N LEU A 60 4.28 7.69 -13.94
CA LEU A 60 5.07 6.57 -13.44
C LEU A 60 5.09 5.41 -14.43
N ARG A 61 3.93 5.03 -15.00
CA ARG A 61 3.86 3.99 -16.04
C ARG A 61 4.75 4.33 -17.23
N GLY A 62 4.68 5.56 -17.74
CA GLY A 62 5.52 6.02 -18.84
C GLY A 62 7.02 5.87 -18.55
N LYS A 63 7.46 6.26 -17.35
CA LYS A 63 8.86 6.13 -16.95
C LYS A 63 9.31 4.69 -16.75
N LEU A 64 8.48 3.86 -16.10
CA LEU A 64 8.79 2.43 -15.90
C LEU A 64 8.87 1.68 -17.24
N MET A 65 8.08 2.05 -18.25
CA MET A 65 8.17 1.49 -19.62
C MET A 65 9.50 1.79 -20.31
N LEU A 66 10.21 2.85 -19.90
CA LEU A 66 11.51 3.20 -20.45
C LEU A 66 12.68 2.50 -19.74
N SER A 67 12.45 1.90 -18.58
CA SER A 67 13.49 1.14 -17.86
C SER A 67 13.81 -0.16 -18.59
N GLY A 68 15.03 -0.26 -19.14
CA GLY A 68 15.52 -1.48 -19.78
C GLY A 68 15.66 -2.65 -18.79
N LEU A 69 16.02 -2.35 -17.54
CA LEU A 69 16.22 -3.35 -16.49
C LEU A 69 14.91 -4.04 -16.11
N LEU A 70 13.79 -3.30 -16.04
CA LEU A 70 12.47 -3.91 -15.81
C LEU A 70 12.04 -4.80 -16.98
N LYS A 71 12.37 -4.45 -18.23
CA LYS A 71 12.08 -5.32 -19.40
C LYS A 71 12.87 -6.63 -19.37
N GLU A 72 14.06 -6.61 -18.78
CA GLU A 72 14.89 -7.82 -18.62
C GLU A 72 14.24 -8.81 -17.64
N TYR A 73 13.73 -8.32 -16.51
CA TYR A 73 13.28 -9.19 -15.40
C TYR A 73 11.77 -9.38 -15.29
N THR A 74 10.95 -8.53 -15.92
CA THR A 74 9.48 -8.57 -15.77
C THR A 74 8.78 -8.83 -17.11
N VAL A 75 7.62 -9.48 -17.04
CA VAL A 75 6.66 -9.62 -18.15
C VAL A 75 5.81 -8.35 -18.26
N GLY A 76 5.67 -7.62 -17.16
CA GLY A 76 4.96 -6.36 -17.09
C GLY A 76 4.83 -5.88 -15.65
N PHE A 77 4.09 -4.80 -15.47
CA PHE A 77 3.80 -4.23 -14.16
C PHE A 77 2.40 -3.60 -14.14
N ASP A 78 1.81 -3.54 -12.96
CA ASP A 78 0.56 -2.83 -12.70
C ASP A 78 0.83 -1.64 -11.79
N VAL A 79 0.27 -0.48 -12.15
CA VAL A 79 0.32 0.73 -11.33
C VAL A 79 -1.10 1.15 -11.05
N SER A 80 -1.53 1.00 -9.80
CA SER A 80 -2.90 1.26 -9.37
C SER A 80 -2.95 2.25 -8.21
N GLY A 81 -4.05 2.99 -8.10
CA GLY A 81 -4.39 3.66 -6.86
C GLY A 81 -4.67 2.63 -5.75
N ARG A 82 -4.37 3.00 -4.52
CA ARG A 82 -4.68 2.23 -3.31
C ARG A 82 -5.26 3.16 -2.26
N THR A 83 -6.39 2.76 -1.69
CA THR A 83 -6.90 3.33 -0.45
C THR A 83 -6.50 2.47 0.75
N LYS A 84 -6.34 3.10 1.91
CA LYS A 84 -6.14 2.38 3.16
C LYS A 84 -7.45 1.71 3.58
N ASN A 85 -7.35 0.57 4.26
CA ASN A 85 -8.47 -0.02 4.99
C ASN A 85 -9.01 0.96 6.06
N LEU A 86 -10.34 1.03 6.22
CA LEU A 86 -11.02 2.03 7.06
C LEU A 86 -10.68 1.83 8.53
N PHE A 87 -10.74 0.59 9.03
CA PHE A 87 -10.37 0.28 10.41
C PHE A 87 -8.91 0.59 10.72
N SER A 88 -8.01 0.38 9.76
CA SER A 88 -6.60 0.75 9.87
C SER A 88 -6.39 2.28 9.94
N THR A 89 -7.19 3.06 9.21
CA THR A 89 -7.19 4.52 9.32
C THR A 89 -7.70 4.97 10.69
N PHE A 90 -8.81 4.40 11.14
CA PHE A 90 -9.36 4.66 12.48
C PHE A 90 -8.34 4.38 13.59
N LYS A 91 -7.70 3.20 13.57
CA LYS A 91 -6.62 2.83 14.50
C LYS A 91 -5.48 3.85 14.50
N LYS A 92 -5.08 4.39 13.33
CA LYS A 92 -4.02 5.41 13.24
C LYS A 92 -4.42 6.74 13.87
N VAL A 93 -5.67 7.19 13.65
CA VAL A 93 -6.19 8.42 14.25
C VAL A 93 -6.18 8.29 15.78
N LEU A 94 -6.70 7.18 16.30
CA LEU A 94 -6.75 6.93 17.74
C LEU A 94 -5.36 6.80 18.38
N LYS A 95 -4.46 6.01 17.78
CA LYS A 95 -3.16 5.68 18.39
C LYS A 95 -2.16 6.84 18.35
N GLY A 96 -2.37 7.81 17.45
CA GLY A 96 -1.41 8.87 17.21
C GLY A 96 -1.66 10.17 17.99
N ASN A 97 -2.84 10.35 18.58
CA ASN A 97 -3.33 11.68 18.98
C ASN A 97 -3.15 12.74 17.86
N LYS A 98 -3.07 12.26 16.61
CA LYS A 98 -2.75 13.05 15.43
C LYS A 98 -4.02 13.68 14.93
N LYS A 99 -3.95 14.95 14.55
CA LYS A 99 -5.05 15.58 13.85
C LYS A 99 -5.30 14.86 12.52
N ARG A 100 -6.54 14.90 12.02
CA ARG A 100 -6.92 14.19 10.79
C ARG A 100 -6.00 14.57 9.63
N GLU A 101 -5.60 15.83 9.58
CA GLU A 101 -4.75 16.44 8.55
C GLU A 101 -3.33 15.85 8.50
N GLU A 102 -2.85 15.21 9.58
CA GLU A 102 -1.53 14.60 9.63
C GLU A 102 -1.49 13.15 9.10
N VAL A 103 -2.66 12.57 8.82
CA VAL A 103 -2.78 11.21 8.28
C VAL A 103 -2.65 11.27 6.75
N LEU A 104 -1.41 11.37 6.29
CA LEU A 104 -1.08 11.48 4.86
C LEU A 104 -1.23 10.18 4.05
N ASP A 105 -1.36 9.03 4.73
CA ASP A 105 -1.32 7.69 4.13
C ASP A 105 -2.73 7.08 4.10
N ILE A 106 -3.66 7.81 3.49
CA ILE A 106 -5.04 7.36 3.21
C ILE A 106 -5.13 6.88 1.77
N VAL A 107 -4.55 7.65 0.86
CA VAL A 107 -4.52 7.42 -0.57
C VAL A 107 -3.06 7.31 -1.00
N GLY A 108 -2.77 6.38 -1.90
CA GLY A 108 -1.43 6.21 -2.46
C GLY A 108 -1.45 5.41 -3.76
N MET A 109 -0.28 5.15 -4.29
CA MET A 109 -0.09 4.27 -5.46
C MET A 109 0.53 2.94 -5.02
N ARG A 110 0.20 1.89 -5.76
CA ARG A 110 0.80 0.57 -5.65
C ARG A 110 1.39 0.20 -7.00
N VAL A 111 2.61 -0.31 -6.99
CA VAL A 111 3.26 -0.91 -8.14
C VAL A 111 3.40 -2.40 -7.88
N ILE A 112 2.84 -3.23 -8.75
CA ILE A 112 3.00 -4.68 -8.74
C ILE A 112 3.86 -5.07 -9.92
N LEU A 113 4.97 -5.76 -9.66
CA LEU A 113 5.88 -6.26 -10.69
C LEU A 113 5.57 -7.71 -10.99
N ASN A 114 5.25 -8.02 -12.25
CA ASN A 114 5.07 -9.38 -12.72
C ASN A 114 6.42 -9.89 -13.24
N VAL A 115 7.23 -10.42 -12.32
CA VAL A 115 8.54 -10.99 -12.62
C VAL A 115 8.38 -12.21 -13.54
N LYS A 116 9.30 -12.41 -14.50
CA LYS A 116 9.31 -13.58 -15.39
C LYS A 116 9.40 -14.87 -14.58
N GLU A 117 8.78 -15.94 -15.08
CA GLU A 117 8.66 -17.19 -14.31
C GLU A 117 10.04 -17.78 -13.95
N GLU A 118 11.03 -17.65 -14.83
CA GLU A 118 12.40 -18.09 -14.53
C GLU A 118 13.04 -17.35 -13.34
N TYR A 119 12.59 -16.14 -13.02
CA TYR A 119 13.14 -15.30 -11.95
C TYR A 119 12.29 -15.28 -10.68
N ARG A 120 11.13 -15.95 -10.68
CA ARG A 120 10.16 -15.89 -9.57
C ARG A 120 10.72 -16.33 -8.21
N LEU A 121 11.64 -17.32 -8.22
CA LEU A 121 12.32 -17.81 -7.02
C LEU A 121 13.65 -17.10 -6.75
N HIS A 122 14.11 -16.24 -7.68
CA HIS A 122 15.35 -15.48 -7.55
C HIS A 122 15.12 -14.19 -6.76
N LYS A 123 15.10 -14.30 -5.42
CA LYS A 123 14.87 -13.18 -4.50
C LYS A 123 15.71 -11.93 -4.81
N GLU A 124 16.97 -12.12 -5.21
CA GLU A 124 17.86 -11.00 -5.55
C GLU A 124 17.40 -10.24 -6.80
N ILE A 125 16.88 -10.94 -7.82
CA ILE A 125 16.36 -10.32 -9.04
C ILE A 125 15.06 -9.57 -8.71
N CYS A 126 14.16 -10.18 -7.93
CA CYS A 126 12.95 -9.51 -7.45
C CYS A 126 13.29 -8.24 -6.66
N ARG A 127 14.30 -8.29 -5.78
CA ARG A 127 14.78 -7.13 -5.03
C ARG A 127 15.32 -6.04 -5.96
N LYS A 128 16.16 -6.40 -6.93
CA LYS A 128 16.69 -5.46 -7.93
C LYS A 128 15.58 -4.77 -8.71
N ALA A 129 14.54 -5.50 -9.12
CA ALA A 129 13.39 -4.93 -9.82
C ALA A 129 12.65 -3.91 -8.93
N CYS A 130 12.43 -4.20 -7.64
CA CYS A 130 11.84 -3.25 -6.70
C CYS A 130 12.71 -2.00 -6.48
N LEU A 131 14.03 -2.16 -6.37
CA LEU A 131 14.97 -1.04 -6.22
C LEU A 131 14.99 -0.15 -7.46
N GLU A 132 14.89 -0.72 -8.65
CA GLU A 132 14.80 0.03 -9.90
C GLU A 132 13.51 0.88 -9.96
N VAL A 133 12.37 0.32 -9.53
CA VAL A 133 11.14 1.12 -9.38
C VAL A 133 11.36 2.26 -8.39
N HIS A 134 11.99 1.99 -7.24
CA HIS A 134 12.28 3.03 -6.26
C HIS A 134 13.18 4.13 -6.83
N ARG A 135 14.23 3.78 -7.59
CA ARG A 135 15.10 4.74 -8.28
C ARG A 135 14.29 5.67 -9.19
N VAL A 136 13.45 5.10 -10.05
CA VAL A 136 12.59 5.86 -10.98
C VAL A 136 11.64 6.81 -10.22
N ILE A 137 11.07 6.36 -9.11
CA ILE A 137 10.20 7.18 -8.26
C ILE A 137 10.99 8.34 -7.63
N SER A 138 12.17 8.07 -7.08
CA SER A 138 13.01 9.07 -6.40
C SER A 138 13.58 10.13 -7.35
N GLU A 139 13.71 9.81 -8.64
CA GLU A 139 14.09 10.76 -9.69
C GLU A 139 12.93 11.69 -10.09
N GLU A 140 11.69 11.24 -9.96
CA GLU A 140 10.51 12.02 -10.32
C GLU A 140 9.98 12.85 -9.15
N TRP A 141 9.99 12.30 -7.93
CA TRP A 141 9.45 12.95 -6.75
C TRP A 141 10.46 12.97 -5.60
N PRO A 142 10.70 14.14 -4.97
CA PRO A 142 11.59 14.23 -3.83
C PRO A 142 11.07 13.39 -2.66
N GLN A 143 11.96 12.59 -2.08
CA GLN A 143 11.61 11.75 -0.94
C GLN A 143 11.45 12.59 0.33
N MET A 144 10.38 12.32 1.08
CA MET A 144 10.21 12.87 2.42
C MET A 144 11.08 12.12 3.45
N GLU A 145 11.87 12.84 4.22
CA GLU A 145 12.75 12.28 5.24
C GLU A 145 11.98 11.45 6.29
N GLY A 146 12.57 10.33 6.72
CA GLY A 146 11.99 9.44 7.73
C GLY A 146 10.73 8.65 7.30
N ARG A 147 10.33 8.73 6.02
CA ARG A 147 9.14 8.02 5.51
C ARG A 147 9.44 6.76 4.70
N LEU A 148 10.67 6.58 4.23
CA LEU A 148 11.10 5.38 3.53
C LEU A 148 11.06 4.16 4.47
N LYS A 149 10.49 3.06 3.98
CA LYS A 149 10.44 1.78 4.70
C LYS A 149 10.80 0.66 3.75
N ASP A 150 11.93 0.03 4.01
CA ASP A 150 12.38 -1.14 3.24
C ASP A 150 12.02 -2.42 3.99
N TYR A 151 10.90 -3.03 3.60
CA TYR A 151 10.45 -4.31 4.13
C TYR A 151 11.05 -5.52 3.40
N ILE A 152 11.78 -5.30 2.30
CA ILE A 152 12.53 -6.39 1.63
C ILE A 152 13.77 -6.72 2.46
N LEU A 153 14.50 -5.69 2.90
CA LEU A 153 15.65 -5.83 3.81
C LEU A 153 15.24 -6.07 5.26
N ASN A 154 14.15 -5.45 5.72
CA ASN A 154 13.66 -5.59 7.10
C ASN A 154 12.23 -6.11 7.11
N PRO A 155 12.01 -7.42 6.84
CA PRO A 155 10.68 -8.00 6.80
C PRO A 155 9.94 -7.80 8.13
N LYS A 156 8.62 -7.67 8.04
CA LYS A 156 7.79 -7.64 9.25
C LYS A 156 7.79 -9.03 9.93
N PRO A 157 7.45 -9.09 11.23
CA PRO A 157 7.35 -10.38 11.95
C PRO A 157 6.41 -11.40 11.30
N ASN A 158 5.41 -10.96 10.53
CA ASN A 158 4.50 -11.82 9.78
C ASN A 158 5.01 -12.22 8.38
N GLY A 159 6.28 -11.96 8.07
CA GLY A 159 6.91 -12.32 6.79
C GLY A 159 6.60 -11.38 5.63
N TYR A 160 5.87 -10.28 5.84
CA TYR A 160 5.59 -9.30 4.78
C TYR A 160 6.87 -8.63 4.28
N GLN A 161 7.04 -8.62 2.95
CA GLN A 161 8.07 -7.92 2.20
C GLN A 161 7.41 -7.02 1.16
#